data_AF-A0A5P2H7Q4-F1
#
_entry.id   AF-A0A5P2H7Q4-F1
#
_cell.length_a   1.000
_cell.length_b   1.000
_cell.length_c   1.000
_cell.angle_alpha   90.00
_cell.angle_beta   90.00
_cell.angle_gamma   90.00
#
_symmetry.space_group_name_H-M   'P 1'
#
loop_
_entity.id
_entity.type
_entity.pdbx_description
1 polymer ?
#
loop_
_entity_poly.entity_id
_entity_poly.type
_entity_poly.pdbx_seq_one_letter_code
_entity_poly.pdbx_strand_id
1 'polypeptide(L)'
;MRSPTLFRQIVKQYRMSTKLTPIFTLSPDLDDICTRVVDYIGVNFRVREEPLVAEMLNDAIQAWRLARKHGDANVAFMKGLFSRAHDLYGKRYAAFKGERYHVWYPYHESIPAFEQRQPAGYVCQMVDEPTPGKVSQRCAAFQLAARVLTGYSFNRYFEDYDVAGNFAH
;
A
#
# COMPACT_ATOMS: atom_id res chain seq x y z
N MET A 1 -2.76 27.29 5.14
CA MET A 1 -2.44 26.41 4.00
C MET A 1 -2.74 24.97 4.43
N ARG A 2 -3.57 24.21 3.68
CA ARG A 2 -3.75 22.78 3.96
C ARG A 2 -2.43 22.06 3.64
N SER A 3 -1.93 21.26 4.58
CA SER A 3 -0.80 20.37 4.30
C SER A 3 -1.19 19.42 3.16
N PRO A 4 -0.30 19.17 2.19
CA PRO A 4 -0.56 18.19 1.13
C PRO A 4 -0.82 16.81 1.75
N THR A 5 -1.72 16.03 1.13
CA THR A 5 -2.01 14.65 1.58
C THR A 5 -0.73 13.80 1.57
N LEU A 6 -0.66 12.73 2.38
CA LEU A 6 0.50 11.84 2.44
C LEU A 6 0.87 11.31 1.05
N PHE A 7 -0.15 10.98 0.25
CA PHE A 7 0.05 10.58 -1.14
C PHE A 7 0.78 11.64 -1.97
N ARG A 8 0.34 12.90 -1.93
CA ARG A 8 1.01 13.98 -2.69
C ARG A 8 2.42 14.25 -2.16
N GLN A 9 2.67 14.08 -0.87
CA GLN A 9 4.02 14.17 -0.29
C GLN A 9 4.94 13.10 -0.86
N ILE A 10 4.52 11.83 -0.85
CA ILE A 10 5.28 10.71 -1.42
C ILE A 10 5.51 10.88 -2.92
N VAL A 11 4.46 11.21 -3.68
CA VAL A 11 4.60 11.40 -5.13
C VAL A 11 5.64 12.48 -5.46
N LYS A 12 5.69 13.56 -4.67
CA LYS A 12 6.69 14.62 -4.82
C LYS A 12 8.08 14.15 -4.40
N GLN A 13 8.21 13.58 -3.20
CA GLN A 13 9.49 13.13 -2.63
C GLN A 13 10.19 12.12 -3.55
N TYR A 14 9.42 11.19 -4.13
CA TYR A 14 9.93 10.13 -5.01
C TYR A 14 9.87 10.48 -6.50
N ARG A 15 9.61 11.75 -6.85
CA ARG A 15 9.59 12.26 -8.23
C ARG A 15 8.69 11.43 -9.17
N MET A 16 7.53 11.00 -8.67
CA MET A 16 6.58 10.15 -9.40
C MET A 16 5.56 10.95 -10.22
N SER A 17 5.44 12.26 -10.00
CA SER A 17 4.38 13.09 -10.61
C SER A 17 4.27 12.91 -12.13
N THR A 18 5.38 13.08 -12.86
CA THR A 18 5.39 12.98 -14.33
C THR A 18 5.06 11.58 -14.85
N LYS A 19 5.23 10.55 -14.02
CA LYS A 19 4.92 9.16 -14.37
C LYS A 19 3.45 8.84 -14.11
N LEU A 20 2.86 9.42 -13.07
CA LEU A 20 1.49 9.15 -12.62
C LEU A 20 0.45 10.04 -13.30
N THR A 21 0.78 11.30 -13.62
CA THR A 21 -0.13 12.23 -14.33
C THR A 21 -0.81 11.60 -15.56
N PRO A 22 -0.09 11.01 -16.54
CA PRO A 22 -0.75 10.43 -17.72
C PRO A 22 -1.67 9.25 -17.38
N ILE A 23 -1.41 8.53 -16.29
CA ILE A 23 -2.25 7.42 -15.82
C ILE A 23 -3.55 7.98 -15.26
N PHE A 24 -3.46 8.96 -14.36
CA PHE A 24 -4.62 9.53 -13.69
C PHE A 24 -5.48 10.42 -14.58
N THR A 25 -4.91 11.03 -15.62
CA THR A 25 -5.70 11.72 -16.65
C THR A 25 -6.61 10.75 -17.40
N LEU A 26 -6.16 9.52 -17.65
CA LEU A 26 -6.97 8.49 -18.33
C LEU A 26 -7.86 7.71 -17.36
N SER A 27 -7.48 7.60 -16.09
CA SER A 27 -8.18 6.79 -15.09
C SER A 27 -8.10 7.46 -13.71
N PRO A 28 -8.97 8.47 -13.46
CA PRO A 28 -8.96 9.23 -12.22
C PRO A 28 -9.23 8.38 -10.98
N ASP A 29 -9.97 7.28 -11.10
CA ASP A 29 -10.23 6.34 -10.00
C ASP A 29 -8.94 5.76 -9.41
N LEU A 30 -7.89 5.60 -10.22
CA LEU A 30 -6.60 5.12 -9.74
C LEU A 30 -5.90 6.13 -8.82
N ASP A 31 -6.13 7.44 -8.97
CA ASP A 31 -5.59 8.49 -8.09
C ASP A 31 -6.18 8.38 -6.68
N ASP A 32 -7.50 8.16 -6.60
CA ASP A 32 -8.22 7.92 -5.34
C ASP A 32 -7.78 6.62 -4.67
N ILE A 33 -7.63 5.54 -5.44
CA ILE A 33 -7.14 4.25 -4.92
C ILE A 33 -5.72 4.40 -4.36
N CYS A 34 -4.82 5.05 -5.10
CA CYS A 34 -3.46 5.31 -4.63
C CYS A 34 -3.45 6.13 -3.35
N THR A 35 -4.30 7.16 -3.28
CA THR A 35 -4.44 8.00 -2.07
C THR A 35 -4.83 7.14 -0.87
N ARG A 36 -5.84 6.28 -1.01
CA ARG A 36 -6.31 5.41 0.08
C ARG A 36 -5.29 4.35 0.49
N VAL A 37 -4.54 3.79 -0.46
CA VAL A 37 -3.42 2.87 -0.16
C VAL A 37 -2.36 3.57 0.68
N VAL A 38 -1.98 4.79 0.30
CA VAL A 38 -0.98 5.57 1.07
C VAL A 38 -1.51 5.99 2.44
N ASP A 39 -2.76 6.42 2.53
CA ASP A 39 -3.36 6.80 3.81
C ASP A 39 -3.55 5.59 4.75
N TYR A 40 -3.66 4.37 4.20
CA TYR A 40 -3.76 3.16 4.99
C TYR A 40 -2.40 2.66 5.52
N ILE A 41 -1.37 2.62 4.66
CA ILE A 41 -0.04 2.07 5.01
C ILE A 41 0.88 3.15 5.61
N GLY A 42 0.65 4.42 5.30
CA GLY A 42 1.51 5.50 5.74
C GLY A 42 2.90 5.48 5.07
N VAL A 43 3.80 6.32 5.58
CA VAL A 43 5.12 6.58 4.97
C VAL A 43 6.29 6.03 5.80
N ASN A 44 6.01 5.51 6.99
CA ASN A 44 7.02 5.03 7.94
C ASN A 44 7.23 3.52 7.87
N PHE A 45 6.28 2.76 7.31
CA PHE A 45 6.41 1.31 7.17
C PHE A 45 7.38 0.96 6.05
N ARG A 46 8.52 0.37 6.42
CA ARG A 46 9.66 0.07 5.53
C ARG A 46 10.12 -1.36 5.72
N VAL A 47 9.92 -2.19 4.70
CA VAL A 47 10.44 -3.57 4.71
C VAL A 47 11.86 -3.61 4.17
N ARG A 48 12.16 -2.75 3.19
CA ARG A 48 13.47 -2.52 2.60
C ARG A 48 13.92 -1.08 2.88
N GLU A 49 14.59 -0.43 1.93
CA GLU A 49 15.12 0.92 2.07
C GLU A 49 14.01 1.98 2.04
N GLU A 50 13.04 1.82 1.15
CA GLU A 50 12.00 2.81 0.89
C GLU A 50 10.69 2.48 1.60
N PRO A 51 9.81 3.47 1.81
CA PRO A 51 8.44 3.22 2.26
C PRO A 51 7.76 2.22 1.33
N LEU A 52 7.09 1.23 1.91
CA LEU A 52 6.43 0.16 1.15
C LEU A 52 5.51 0.72 0.06
N VAL A 53 4.76 1.78 0.38
CA VAL A 53 3.87 2.48 -0.56
C VAL A 53 4.60 3.09 -1.76
N ALA A 54 5.83 3.59 -1.59
CA ALA A 54 6.61 4.12 -2.70
C ALA A 54 7.04 3.00 -3.66
N GLU A 55 7.39 1.83 -3.10
CA GLU A 55 7.71 0.64 -3.90
C GLU A 55 6.48 0.11 -4.64
N MET A 56 5.34 0.01 -3.96
CA MET A 56 4.06 -0.40 -4.57
C MET A 56 3.64 0.52 -5.71
N LEU A 57 3.79 1.84 -5.55
CA LEU A 57 3.51 2.81 -6.62
C LEU A 57 4.47 2.66 -7.81
N ASN A 58 5.75 2.40 -7.54
CA ASN A 58 6.71 2.16 -8.61
C ASN A 58 6.38 0.88 -9.40
N ASP A 59 6.03 -0.21 -8.73
CA ASP A 59 5.62 -1.46 -9.38
C ASP A 59 4.35 -1.27 -10.22
N ALA A 60 3.37 -0.52 -9.71
CA ALA A 60 2.15 -0.16 -10.44
C ALA A 60 2.46 0.62 -11.73
N ILE A 61 3.33 1.65 -11.63
CA ILE A 61 3.76 2.45 -12.78
C ILE A 61 4.48 1.59 -13.82
N GLN A 62 5.37 0.69 -13.37
CA GLN A 62 6.10 -0.20 -14.26
C GLN A 62 5.15 -1.16 -14.99
N ALA A 63 4.24 -1.81 -14.26
CA ALA A 63 3.26 -2.73 -14.84
C ALA A 63 2.35 -2.04 -15.86
N TRP A 64 1.84 -0.84 -15.54
CA TRP A 64 1.04 -0.05 -16.47
C TRP A 64 1.82 0.31 -17.75
N ARG A 65 3.08 0.73 -17.61
CA ARG A 65 3.93 1.09 -18.76
C ARG A 65 4.17 -0.07 -19.71
N LEU A 66 4.31 -1.28 -19.18
CA LEU A 66 4.48 -2.49 -19.97
C LEU A 66 3.18 -2.88 -20.69
N ALA A 67 2.04 -2.74 -20.03
CA ALA A 67 0.74 -3.15 -20.57
C ALA A 67 0.09 -2.11 -21.51
N ARG A 68 0.42 -0.82 -21.41
CA ARG A 68 -0.30 0.28 -22.08
C ARG A 68 -0.47 0.20 -23.61
N LYS A 69 0.34 -0.63 -24.30
CA LYS A 69 0.25 -0.80 -25.75
C LYS A 69 -0.61 -1.99 -26.19
N HIS A 70 -0.69 -3.04 -25.36
CA HIS A 70 -1.15 -4.36 -25.81
C HIS A 70 -2.01 -5.11 -24.77
N GLY A 71 -2.34 -4.50 -23.63
CA GLY A 71 -3.17 -5.12 -22.60
C GLY A 71 -3.97 -4.10 -21.80
N ASP A 72 -4.71 -4.58 -20.80
CA ASP A 72 -5.43 -3.72 -19.87
C ASP A 72 -4.45 -3.07 -18.90
N ALA A 73 -4.11 -1.81 -19.19
CA ALA A 73 -3.14 -1.05 -18.44
C ALA A 73 -3.59 -0.79 -16.99
N ASN A 74 -4.88 -0.62 -16.74
CA ASN A 74 -5.41 -0.34 -15.40
C ASN A 74 -5.37 -1.59 -14.54
N VAL A 75 -5.76 -2.74 -15.10
CA VAL A 75 -5.61 -4.04 -14.41
C VAL A 75 -4.14 -4.32 -14.12
N ALA A 76 -3.24 -4.06 -15.06
CA ALA A 76 -1.81 -4.20 -14.83
C ALA A 76 -1.29 -3.26 -13.72
N PHE A 77 -1.75 -2.00 -13.71
CA PHE A 77 -1.43 -1.05 -12.64
C PHE A 77 -1.86 -1.58 -11.28
N MET A 78 -3.10 -2.07 -11.16
CA MET A 78 -3.63 -2.66 -9.93
C MET A 78 -2.85 -3.90 -9.49
N LYS A 79 -2.47 -4.77 -10.44
CA LYS A 79 -1.58 -5.92 -10.16
C LYS A 79 -0.24 -5.47 -9.58
N GLY A 80 0.39 -4.46 -10.17
CA GLY A 80 1.63 -3.90 -9.65
C GLY A 80 1.43 -3.28 -8.25
N LEU A 81 0.37 -2.50 -8.07
CA LEU A 81 0.07 -1.81 -6.81
C LEU A 81 -0.11 -2.80 -5.65
N PHE A 82 -0.79 -3.93 -5.87
CA PHE A 82 -1.05 -4.93 -4.83
C PHE A 82 0.00 -6.05 -4.75
N SER A 83 0.98 -6.07 -5.64
CA SER A 83 2.00 -7.13 -5.70
C SER A 83 2.77 -7.30 -4.40
N ARG A 84 3.00 -6.22 -3.65
CA ARG A 84 3.72 -6.23 -2.36
C ARG A 84 2.81 -6.23 -1.14
N ALA A 85 1.52 -6.54 -1.27
CA ALA A 85 0.63 -6.54 -0.10
C ALA A 85 1.13 -7.45 1.04
N HIS A 86 1.73 -8.60 0.70
CA HIS A 86 2.32 -9.55 1.64
C HIS A 86 3.49 -8.99 2.46
N ASP A 87 4.17 -7.95 1.98
CA ASP A 87 5.28 -7.32 2.71
C ASP A 87 4.80 -6.72 4.05
N LEU A 88 3.50 -6.43 4.20
CA LEU A 88 2.91 -6.03 5.50
C LEU A 88 3.01 -7.13 6.58
N TYR A 89 3.29 -8.37 6.21
CA TYR A 89 3.60 -9.47 7.13
C TYR A 89 5.10 -9.77 7.23
N GLY A 90 5.92 -9.20 6.34
CA GLY A 90 7.35 -9.51 6.23
C GLY A 90 8.15 -9.04 7.44
N LYS A 91 7.71 -7.96 8.09
CA LYS A 91 8.31 -7.42 9.32
C LYS A 91 7.22 -6.92 10.25
N ARG A 92 7.54 -6.89 11.55
CA ARG A 92 6.68 -6.36 12.59
C ARG A 92 6.86 -4.85 12.69
N TYR A 93 5.76 -4.13 12.91
CA TYR A 93 5.77 -2.72 13.27
C TYR A 93 5.28 -2.54 14.68
N ALA A 94 6.03 -1.83 15.51
CA ALA A 94 5.71 -1.70 16.93
C ALA A 94 6.13 -0.34 17.49
N ALA A 95 5.42 0.09 18.52
CA ALA A 95 5.71 1.31 19.27
C ALA A 95 6.34 0.94 20.60
N PHE A 96 7.50 1.53 20.94
CA PHE A 96 8.28 1.19 22.13
C PHE A 96 8.43 2.35 23.11
N LYS A 97 8.42 2.05 24.41
CA LYS A 97 8.83 2.94 25.50
C LYS A 97 9.55 2.14 26.59
N GLY A 98 10.89 2.15 26.54
CA GLY A 98 11.70 1.24 27.35
C GLY A 98 11.39 -0.21 26.99
N GLU A 99 11.03 -1.03 27.99
CA GLU A 99 10.66 -2.44 27.79
C GLU A 99 9.20 -2.65 27.37
N ARG A 100 8.37 -1.60 27.41
CA ARG A 100 6.95 -1.70 27.02
C ARG A 100 6.81 -1.50 25.52
N TYR A 101 5.98 -2.31 24.88
CA TYR A 101 5.69 -2.17 23.46
C TYR A 101 4.24 -2.47 23.09
N HIS A 102 3.77 -1.83 22.03
CA HIS A 102 2.51 -2.14 21.35
C HIS A 102 2.82 -2.61 19.94
N VAL A 103 2.22 -3.71 19.51
CA VAL A 103 2.42 -4.25 18.15
C VAL A 103 1.26 -3.82 17.27
N TRP A 104 1.59 -3.33 16.08
CA TRP A 104 0.60 -3.17 15.02
C TRP A 104 0.28 -4.54 14.42
N TYR A 105 -0.99 -4.92 14.44
CA TYR A 105 -1.46 -6.15 13.80
C TYR A 105 -1.86 -5.84 12.35
N PRO A 106 -1.27 -6.51 11.34
CA PRO A 106 -1.58 -6.22 9.96
C PRO A 106 -3.06 -6.30 9.66
N TYR A 107 -3.53 -5.33 8.87
CA TYR A 107 -4.90 -5.26 8.41
C TYR A 107 -5.97 -5.05 9.51
N HIS A 108 -5.61 -4.87 10.78
CA HIS A 108 -6.60 -4.53 11.82
C HIS A 108 -6.97 -3.04 11.81
N GLU A 109 -5.97 -2.18 11.68
CA GLU A 109 -6.11 -0.72 11.59
C GLU A 109 -5.09 -0.17 10.59
N SER A 110 -5.28 1.07 10.12
CA SER A 110 -4.25 1.73 9.32
C SER A 110 -3.01 2.02 10.18
N ILE A 111 -1.84 2.04 9.54
CA ILE A 111 -0.58 2.32 10.24
C ILE A 111 -0.56 3.76 10.78
N PRO A 112 -1.02 4.79 10.05
CA PRO A 112 -1.14 6.12 10.62
C PRO A 112 -2.07 6.20 11.85
N ALA A 113 -3.17 5.43 11.87
CA ALA A 113 -4.05 5.38 13.04
C ALA A 113 -3.34 4.72 14.24
N PHE A 114 -2.60 3.64 13.98
CA PHE A 114 -1.77 2.99 15.00
C PHE A 114 -0.72 3.95 15.56
N GLU A 115 -0.03 4.71 14.72
CA GLU A 115 0.97 5.70 15.14
C GLU A 115 0.33 6.82 15.98
N GLN A 116 -0.81 7.34 15.54
CA GLN A 116 -1.49 8.47 16.18
C GLN A 116 -2.00 8.13 17.59
N ARG A 117 -2.44 6.88 17.82
CA ARG A 117 -2.95 6.46 19.13
C ARG A 117 -1.87 6.13 20.16
N GLN A 118 -0.58 6.24 19.82
CA GLN A 118 0.49 5.92 20.76
C GLN A 118 0.64 6.98 21.86
N PRO A 119 0.80 6.59 23.14
CA PRO A 119 1.03 7.54 24.21
C PRO A 119 2.34 8.32 24.05
N ALA A 120 2.45 9.47 24.73
CA ALA A 120 3.66 10.27 24.72
C ALA A 120 4.91 9.48 25.18
N GLY A 121 5.98 9.62 24.41
CA GLY A 121 7.26 8.94 24.63
C GLY A 121 7.34 7.53 24.03
N TYR A 122 6.31 7.05 23.33
CA TYR A 122 6.41 5.87 22.49
C TYR A 122 7.00 6.24 21.12
N VAL A 123 7.88 5.39 20.59
CA VAL A 123 8.49 5.55 19.26
C VAL A 123 8.11 4.36 18.39
N CYS A 124 7.47 4.62 17.25
CA CYS A 124 7.14 3.59 16.27
C CYS A 124 8.37 3.24 15.43
N GLN A 125 8.64 1.95 15.25
CA GLN A 125 9.75 1.46 14.45
C GLN A 125 9.47 0.07 13.90
N MET A 126 10.18 -0.25 12.82
CA MET A 126 10.23 -1.60 12.27
C MET A 126 11.08 -2.50 13.18
N VAL A 127 10.61 -3.72 13.39
CA VAL A 127 11.33 -4.78 14.10
C VAL A 127 11.61 -5.88 13.11
N ASP A 128 12.86 -6.37 13.08
CA ASP A 128 13.29 -7.44 12.18
C ASP A 128 12.85 -8.82 12.68
N GLU A 129 11.54 -8.93 12.89
CA GLU A 129 10.84 -10.15 13.27
C GLU A 129 9.60 -10.28 12.38
N PRO A 130 9.28 -11.49 11.90
CA PRO A 130 8.05 -11.68 11.15
C PRO A 130 6.82 -11.43 12.03
N THR A 131 5.75 -10.97 11.40
CA THR A 131 4.43 -10.97 12.04
C THR A 131 3.98 -12.42 12.26
N PRO A 132 3.34 -12.76 13.39
CA PRO A 132 2.78 -14.08 13.60
C PRO A 132 1.78 -14.49 12.51
N GLY A 133 1.82 -15.77 12.12
CA GLY A 133 0.95 -16.34 11.10
C GLY A 133 1.61 -16.40 9.72
N LYS A 134 1.08 -17.28 8.85
CA LYS A 134 1.44 -17.34 7.44
C LYS A 134 0.24 -16.86 6.64
N VAL A 135 0.48 -15.89 5.76
CA VAL A 135 -0.52 -15.41 4.81
C VAL A 135 0.07 -15.55 3.41
N SER A 136 -0.76 -15.96 2.47
CA SER A 136 -0.37 -15.96 1.07
C SER A 136 -0.43 -14.56 0.48
N GLN A 137 0.28 -14.34 -0.62
CA GLN A 137 0.26 -13.06 -1.32
C GLN A 137 -1.14 -12.72 -1.81
N ARG A 138 -1.88 -13.71 -2.30
CA ARG A 138 -3.29 -13.54 -2.70
C ARG A 138 -4.14 -13.08 -1.53
N CYS A 139 -4.05 -13.76 -0.38
CA CYS A 139 -4.82 -13.39 0.81
C CYS A 139 -4.47 -11.98 1.31
N ALA A 140 -3.20 -11.62 1.34
CA ALA A 140 -2.76 -10.28 1.73
C ALA A 140 -3.31 -9.19 0.78
N ALA A 141 -3.29 -9.44 -0.54
CA ALA A 141 -3.85 -8.53 -1.52
C ALA A 141 -5.36 -8.33 -1.33
N PHE A 142 -6.14 -9.40 -1.14
CA PHE A 142 -7.57 -9.32 -0.85
C PHE A 142 -7.86 -8.54 0.43
N GLN A 143 -7.11 -8.80 1.50
CA GLN A 143 -7.28 -8.10 2.76
C GLN A 143 -7.01 -6.59 2.60
N LEU A 144 -5.89 -6.22 1.97
CA LEU A 144 -5.60 -4.81 1.70
C LEU A 144 -6.69 -4.16 0.84
N ALA A 145 -7.11 -4.83 -0.24
CA ALA A 145 -8.12 -4.33 -1.17
C ALA A 145 -9.44 -4.04 -0.46
N ALA A 146 -9.87 -4.93 0.42
CA ALA A 146 -11.10 -4.76 1.21
C ALA A 146 -11.07 -3.53 2.14
N ARG A 147 -9.88 -3.00 2.47
CA ARG A 147 -9.73 -1.81 3.33
C ARG A 147 -9.62 -0.52 2.55
N VAL A 148 -9.08 -0.56 1.35
CA VAL A 148 -8.71 0.64 0.58
C VAL A 148 -9.62 0.90 -0.60
N LEU A 149 -10.32 -0.10 -1.13
CA LEU A 149 -11.21 0.05 -2.29
C LEU A 149 -12.64 0.37 -1.87
N THR A 150 -13.37 1.09 -2.73
CA THR A 150 -14.84 1.15 -2.65
C THR A 150 -15.43 -0.17 -3.14
N GLY A 151 -16.70 -0.45 -2.82
CA GLY A 151 -17.38 -1.63 -3.35
C GLY A 151 -17.32 -1.72 -4.89
N TYR A 152 -17.48 -0.60 -5.58
CA TYR A 152 -17.37 -0.54 -7.04
C TYR A 152 -15.97 -0.90 -7.55
N SER A 153 -14.92 -0.28 -7.02
CA SER A 153 -13.54 -0.57 -7.45
C SER A 153 -13.10 -1.98 -7.05
N PHE A 154 -13.58 -2.49 -5.92
CA PHE A 154 -13.31 -3.86 -5.48
C PHE A 154 -13.94 -4.87 -6.43
N ASN A 155 -15.25 -4.75 -6.70
CA ASN A 155 -15.94 -5.63 -7.64
C ASN A 155 -15.24 -5.62 -9.01
N ARG A 156 -15.01 -4.43 -9.58
CA ARG A 156 -14.31 -4.31 -10.87
C ARG A 156 -12.95 -5.02 -10.87
N TYR A 157 -12.04 -4.65 -9.97
CA TYR A 157 -10.65 -5.08 -10.09
C TYR A 157 -10.36 -6.45 -9.46
N PHE A 158 -11.03 -6.81 -8.36
CA PHE A 158 -10.74 -8.04 -7.62
C PHE A 158 -11.74 -9.17 -7.89
N GLU A 159 -12.99 -8.86 -8.26
CA GLU A 159 -13.97 -9.89 -8.62
C GLU A 159 -13.96 -10.14 -10.13
N ASP A 160 -14.16 -9.10 -10.96
CA ASP A 160 -14.29 -9.29 -12.41
C ASP A 160 -12.94 -9.54 -13.09
N TYR A 161 -11.92 -8.73 -12.76
CA TYR A 161 -10.58 -8.83 -13.39
C TYR A 161 -9.58 -9.75 -12.67
N ASP A 162 -9.96 -10.29 -11.51
CA ASP A 162 -9.12 -11.12 -10.62
C ASP A 162 -7.66 -10.61 -10.54
N VAL A 163 -7.48 -9.37 -10.09
CA VAL A 163 -6.14 -8.75 -9.93
C VAL A 163 -5.19 -9.63 -9.11
N ALA A 164 -5.69 -10.37 -8.13
CA ALA A 164 -4.89 -11.25 -7.29
C ALA A 164 -4.77 -12.70 -7.82
N GLY A 165 -5.33 -12.98 -9.00
CA GLY A 165 -5.43 -14.33 -9.58
C GLY A 165 -4.10 -15.05 -9.79
N ASN A 166 -3.05 -14.27 -10.07
CA ASN A 166 -1.71 -14.78 -10.34
C ASN A 166 -0.77 -14.71 -9.12
N PHE A 167 -1.25 -14.23 -7.97
CA PHE A 167 -0.43 -14.19 -6.76
C PHE A 167 -0.36 -15.57 -6.13
N ALA A 168 0.78 -15.87 -5.50
CA ALA A 168 0.98 -17.15 -4.83
C ALA A 168 -0.10 -17.39 -3.75
N HIS A 169 -0.61 -18.62 -3.71
CA HIS A 169 -1.63 -19.12 -2.80
C HIS A 169 -1.06 -19.67 -1.49
#